data_AF-A0A5N5SI14-F1
#
_entry.id   AF-A0A5N5SI14-F1
#
_cell.length_a   1.000
_cell.length_b   1.000
_cell.length_c   1.000
_cell.angle_alpha   90.00
_cell.angle_beta   90.00
_cell.angle_gamma   90.00
#
_symmetry.space_group_name_H-M   'P 1'
#
loop_
_entity.id
_entity.type
_entity.pdbx_description
1 polymer ?
#
loop_
_entity_poly.entity_id
_entity_poly.type
_entity_poly.pdbx_seq_one_letter_code
_entity_poly.pdbx_strand_id
1 'polypeptide(L)'
;MDFTISSDILCELLEVSINLILYTREVYPSRIFRRRKKYNIPVQMCVYPELSNYISDCIGSVKPILEKGEIEKLIIALLSKDRVVEKFVFDIKQEPVRPFDVNLPNIL
;
A
#
# COMPACT_ATOMS: atom_id res chain seq x y z
N MET A 1 15.81 -12.51 2.49
CA MET A 1 15.50 -11.32 3.32
C MET A 1 14.81 -10.22 2.50
N ASP A 2 14.74 -10.38 1.18
CA ASP A 2 14.33 -9.33 0.24
C ASP A 2 12.82 -9.10 0.20
N PHE A 3 12.01 -10.12 0.51
CA PHE A 3 10.55 -10.02 0.52
C PHE A 3 10.01 -9.14 1.66
N THR A 4 10.61 -9.18 2.85
CA THR A 4 10.15 -8.38 4.01
C THR A 4 10.36 -6.88 3.75
N ILE A 5 11.52 -6.51 3.21
CA ILE A 5 11.82 -5.11 2.84
C ILE A 5 10.86 -4.62 1.75
N SER A 6 10.58 -5.46 0.75
CA SER A 6 9.60 -5.15 -0.30
C SER A 6 8.19 -4.96 0.28
N SER A 7 7.79 -5.81 1.23
CA SER A 7 6.48 -5.74 1.88
C SER A 7 6.29 -4.45 2.68
N ASP A 8 7.33 -3.99 3.39
CA ASP A 8 7.31 -2.75 4.15
C ASP A 8 7.13 -1.53 3.24
N ILE A 9 7.89 -1.47 2.14
CA ILE A 9 7.80 -0.38 1.16
C ILE A 9 6.41 -0.36 0.51
N LEU A 10 5.87 -1.52 0.15
CA LEU A 10 4.51 -1.63 -0.41
C LEU A 10 3.44 -1.17 0.60
N CYS A 11 3.58 -1.55 1.87
CA CYS A 11 2.67 -1.10 2.94
C CYS A 11 2.69 0.43 3.08
N GLU A 12 3.88 1.04 3.12
CA GLU A 12 3.99 2.50 3.17
C GLU A 12 3.40 3.17 1.92
N LEU A 13 3.62 2.60 0.74
CA LEU A 13 3.06 3.12 -0.51
C LEU A 13 1.54 3.06 -0.49
N LEU A 14 0.95 1.96 -0.02
CA LEU A 14 -0.50 1.80 0.08
C LEU A 14 -1.10 2.80 1.07
N GLU A 15 -0.47 3.01 2.23
CA GLU A 15 -0.91 3.99 3.22
C GLU A 15 -0.95 5.41 2.64
N VAL A 16 0.13 5.82 1.96
CA VAL A 16 0.21 7.12 1.28
C VAL A 16 -0.82 7.21 0.14
N SER A 17 -1.01 6.13 -0.62
CA SER A 17 -1.95 6.08 -1.73
C SER A 17 -3.39 6.22 -1.27
N ILE A 18 -3.78 5.56 -0.17
CA ILE A 18 -5.12 5.70 0.43
C ILE A 18 -5.36 7.15 0.85
N ASN A 19 -4.42 7.75 1.59
CA ASN A 19 -4.54 9.15 2.01
C ASN A 19 -4.65 10.10 0.81
N LEU A 20 -3.87 9.85 -0.26
CA LEU A 20 -3.92 10.63 -1.47
C LEU A 20 -5.25 10.48 -2.22
N ILE A 21 -5.80 9.27 -2.35
CA ILE A 21 -7.10 9.02 -2.98
C ILE A 21 -8.20 9.76 -2.22
N LEU A 22 -8.22 9.66 -0.88
CA LEU A 22 -9.21 10.33 -0.05
C LEU A 22 -9.15 11.86 -0.19
N TYR A 23 -7.93 12.40 -0.34
CA TYR A 23 -7.71 13.83 -0.58
C TYR A 23 -8.15 14.25 -1.99
N THR A 24 -7.68 13.56 -3.04
CA THR A 24 -7.93 13.91 -4.45
C THR A 24 -9.40 13.75 -4.84
N ARG A 25 -10.10 12.81 -4.22
CA ARG A 25 -11.54 12.61 -4.45
C ARG A 25 -12.43 13.45 -3.53
N GLU A 26 -11.83 14.26 -2.66
CA GLU A 26 -12.54 15.11 -1.71
C GLU A 26 -13.59 14.32 -0.87
N VAL A 27 -13.33 13.02 -0.63
CA VAL A 27 -14.19 12.16 0.20
C VAL A 27 -14.25 12.72 1.62
N TYR A 28 -13.14 13.32 2.05
CA TYR A 28 -13.05 14.10 3.27
C TYR A 28 -12.61 15.53 2.96
N PRO A 29 -13.05 16.52 3.74
CA PRO A 29 -12.70 17.92 3.51
C PRO A 29 -11.19 18.14 3.64
N SER A 30 -10.59 18.86 2.69
CA SER A 30 -9.15 19.15 2.64
C SER A 30 -8.57 19.77 3.93
N ARG A 31 -9.41 20.32 4.81
CA ARG A 31 -9.05 20.85 6.13
C ARG A 31 -8.50 19.79 7.10
N ILE A 32 -8.88 18.52 6.92
CA ILE A 32 -8.39 17.43 7.78
C ILE A 32 -7.04 16.87 7.31
N PHE A 33 -6.61 17.21 6.09
CA PHE A 33 -5.32 16.81 5.56
C PHE A 33 -4.30 17.93 5.78
N ARG A 34 -3.10 17.54 6.24
CA ARG A 34 -1.95 18.45 6.27
C ARG A 34 -0.90 17.94 5.30
N ARG A 35 -0.30 18.88 4.55
CA ARG A 35 0.93 18.61 3.82
C ARG A 35 2.05 18.31 4.82
N ARG A 36 2.55 17.09 4.77
CA ARG A 36 3.75 16.63 5.46
C ARG A 36 4.80 16.30 4.40
N LYS A 37 6.09 16.45 4.71
CA LYS A 37 7.17 15.93 3.86
C LYS A 37 7.59 14.58 4.44
N LYS A 38 7.38 13.49 3.70
CA LYS A 38 8.01 12.18 3.96
C LYS A 38 8.97 11.92 2.79
N TYR A 39 10.23 11.60 3.07
CA TYR A 39 11.28 11.39 2.06
C TYR A 39 11.45 12.52 1.02
N ASN A 40 11.33 13.78 1.46
CA ASN A 40 11.39 14.97 0.60
C ASN A 40 10.24 15.10 -0.42
N ILE A 41 9.23 14.22 -0.36
CA ILE A 41 8.03 14.26 -1.19
C ILE A 41 6.90 14.91 -0.37
N PRO A 42 6.22 15.95 -0.89
CA PRO A 42 5.06 16.52 -0.22
C PRO A 42 3.89 15.54 -0.30
N VAL A 43 3.56 14.91 0.84
CA VAL A 43 2.42 13.99 0.98
C VAL A 43 1.30 14.64 1.79
N GLN A 44 0.07 14.46 1.33
CA GLN A 44 -1.14 14.82 2.05
C GLN A 44 -1.45 13.70 3.04
N MET A 45 -1.32 13.96 4.33
CA MET A 45 -1.62 12.98 5.38
C MET A 45 -2.81 13.45 6.20
N CYS A 46 -3.74 12.54 6.50
CA CYS A 46 -4.83 12.83 7.41
C CYS A 46 -4.26 13.14 8.81
N VAL A 47 -4.79 14.19 9.45
CA VAL A 47 -4.42 14.58 10.82
C VAL A 47 -5.37 13.95 11.84
N TYR A 48 -6.50 13.39 11.38
CA TYR A 48 -7.50 12.82 12.26
C TYR A 48 -7.06 11.42 12.72
N PRO A 49 -6.90 11.18 14.03
CA PRO A 49 -6.34 9.94 14.55
C PRO A 49 -7.23 8.74 14.23
N GLU A 50 -8.55 8.90 14.21
CA GLU A 50 -9.48 7.79 13.91
C GLU A 50 -9.28 7.25 12.49
N LEU A 51 -9.17 8.14 11.50
CA LEU A 51 -8.94 7.74 10.11
C LEU A 51 -7.51 7.21 9.90
N SER A 52 -6.52 7.87 10.49
CA SER A 52 -5.12 7.43 10.41
C SER A 52 -4.94 6.03 11.02
N ASN A 53 -5.54 5.78 12.19
CA ASN A 53 -5.48 4.48 12.84
C ASN A 53 -6.21 3.42 12.02
N TYR A 54 -7.40 3.73 11.50
CA TYR A 54 -8.13 2.80 10.63
C TYR A 54 -7.31 2.37 9.42
N ILE A 55 -6.66 3.33 8.73
CA ILE A 55 -5.78 3.02 7.59
C ILE A 55 -4.59 2.19 8.06
N SER A 56 -3.93 2.57 9.15
CA SER A 56 -2.79 1.84 9.71
C SER A 56 -3.15 0.40 10.11
N ASP A 57 -4.32 0.18 10.72
CA ASP A 57 -4.80 -1.14 11.13
C ASP A 57 -5.13 -2.02 9.92
N CYS A 58 -5.72 -1.42 8.88
CA CYS A 58 -5.96 -2.10 7.60
C CYS A 58 -4.63 -2.55 6.96
N ILE A 59 -3.65 -1.65 6.85
CA ILE A 59 -2.34 -1.97 6.27
C ILE A 59 -1.58 -2.98 7.15
N GLY A 60 -1.66 -2.85 8.47
CA GLY A 60 -1.07 -3.80 9.42
C GLY A 60 -1.64 -5.22 9.25
N SER A 61 -2.92 -5.33 8.91
CA SER A 61 -3.57 -6.62 8.60
C SER A 61 -3.13 -7.18 7.24
N VAL A 62 -2.83 -6.31 6.27
CA VAL A 62 -2.35 -6.70 4.92
C VAL A 62 -0.91 -7.19 4.94
N LYS A 63 -0.04 -6.58 5.76
CA LYS A 63 1.39 -6.90 5.86
C LYS A 63 1.70 -8.41 5.98
N PRO A 64 1.15 -9.17 6.94
CA PRO A 64 1.46 -10.60 7.07
C PRO A 64 0.95 -11.44 5.90
N ILE A 65 -0.10 -11.01 5.21
CA ILE A 65 -0.63 -11.71 4.02
C ILE A 65 0.27 -11.41 2.81
N LEU A 66 0.79 -10.18 2.73
CA LEU A 66 1.74 -9.76 1.70
C LEU A 66 3.09 -10.50 1.85
N GLU A 67 3.57 -10.68 3.08
CA GLU A 67 4.78 -11.45 3.39
C GLU A 67 4.68 -12.94 3.03
N LYS A 68 3.47 -13.51 3.12
CA LYS A 68 3.18 -14.89 2.66
C LYS A 68 3.11 -15.02 1.14
N GLY A 69 2.95 -13.91 0.43
CA GLY A 69 2.78 -13.89 -1.03
C GLY A 69 1.43 -14.42 -1.51
N GLU A 70 0.42 -14.41 -0.65
CA GLU A 70 -0.94 -14.86 -0.98
C GLU A 70 -1.82 -13.74 -1.57
N ILE A 71 -1.32 -12.50 -1.64
CA ILE A 71 -2.07 -11.38 -2.21
C ILE A 71 -1.78 -11.25 -3.71
N GLU A 72 -2.81 -11.50 -4.52
CA GLU A 72 -2.76 -11.21 -5.95
C GLU A 72 -3.23 -9.78 -6.25
N LYS A 73 -4.30 -9.32 -5.57
CA LYS A 73 -4.91 -8.01 -5.85
C LYS A 73 -5.40 -7.34 -4.58
N LEU A 74 -5.14 -6.05 -4.47
CA LEU A 74 -5.64 -5.18 -3.42
C LEU A 74 -6.59 -4.14 -4.04
N ILE A 75 -7.78 -4.02 -3.47
CA ILE A 75 -8.85 -3.20 -4.03
C ILE A 75 -9.27 -2.15 -3.00
N ILE A 76 -9.24 -0.88 -3.40
CA ILE A 76 -9.83 0.22 -2.64
C ILE A 76 -11.09 0.66 -3.38
N ALA A 77 -12.27 0.46 -2.78
CA ALA A 77 -13.54 0.87 -3.35
C ALA A 77 -14.11 2.08 -2.60
N LEU A 78 -14.48 3.13 -3.33
CA LEU A 78 -15.20 4.27 -2.80
C LEU A 78 -16.70 4.04 -3.00
N LEU A 79 -17.46 4.02 -1.91
CA LEU A 79 -18.90 3.81 -1.93
C LEU A 79 -19.64 5.11 -1.65
N SER A 80 -20.74 5.34 -2.37
CA SER A 80 -21.72 6.40 -2.09
C SER A 80 -23.11 5.78 -2.08
N LYS A 81 -23.85 5.94 -0.97
CA LYS A 81 -25.19 5.36 -0.79
C LYS A 81 -25.23 3.87 -1.18
N ASP A 82 -24.25 3.10 -0.69
CA ASP A 82 -24.07 1.65 -0.95
C ASP A 82 -23.79 1.26 -2.41
N ARG A 83 -23.47 2.23 -3.28
CA ARG A 83 -23.03 1.97 -4.64
C ARG A 83 -21.54 2.28 -4.79
N VAL A 84 -20.81 1.40 -5.44
CA VAL A 84 -19.39 1.63 -5.77
C VAL A 84 -19.33 2.72 -6.83
N VAL A 85 -18.77 3.87 -6.46
CA VAL A 85 -18.55 5.00 -7.37
C VAL A 85 -17.23 4.84 -8.08
N GLU A 86 -16.20 4.43 -7.34
CA GLU A 86 -14.85 4.22 -7.89
C GLU A 86 -14.15 3.03 -7.25
N LYS A 87 -13.24 2.43 -8.02
CA LYS A 87 -12.45 1.28 -7.61
C LYS A 87 -11.01 1.45 -8.07
N PHE A 88 -10.09 1.47 -7.13
CA PHE A 88 -8.65 1.46 -7.38
C PHE A 88 -8.15 0.04 -7.16
N VAL A 89 -7.58 -0.56 -8.20
CA VAL A 89 -7.09 -1.94 -8.18
C VAL A 89 -5.56 -1.91 -8.25
N PHE A 90 -4.91 -2.47 -7.25
CA PHE A 90 -3.48 -2.68 -7.19
C PHE A 90 -3.22 -4.15 -7.47
N ASP A 91 -2.67 -4.43 -8.65
CA ASP A 91 -2.27 -5.78 -9.06
C ASP A 91 -0.85 -6.03 -8.53
N ILE A 92 -0.70 -6.98 -7.61
CA ILE A 92 0.55 -7.26 -6.92
C ILE A 92 1.13 -8.52 -7.54
N LYS A 93 2.16 -8.34 -8.37
CA LYS A 93 2.92 -9.45 -8.95
C LYS A 93 4.15 -9.71 -8.12
N GLN A 94 4.12 -10.80 -7.36
CA GLN A 94 5.32 -11.33 -6.72
C GLN A 94 5.94 -12.34 -7.66
N GLU A 95 7.10 -12.03 -8.23
CA GLU A 95 7.88 -13.04 -8.93
C GLU A 95 8.46 -14.00 -7.88
N PRO A 96 8.20 -15.32 -7.98
CA PRO A 96 8.86 -16.27 -7.11
C PRO A 96 10.36 -16.19 -7.39
N VAL A 97 11.14 -15.88 -6.35
CA VAL A 97 12.61 -15.90 -6.44
C VAL A 97 12.99 -17.33 -6.82
N ARG A 98 13.44 -17.50 -8.07
CA ARG A 98 13.84 -18.82 -8.57
C ARG A 98 15.10 -19.25 -7.82
N PRO A 99 15.14 -20.46 -7.23
CA PRO A 99 16.31 -20.91 -6.47
C PRO A 99 17.54 -21.29 -7.32
N PHE A 100 17.69 -20.81 -8.56
CA PHE A 100 18.66 -21.36 -9.53
C PHE A 100 19.84 -20.46 -9.95
N ASP A 101 19.99 -19.25 -9.41
CA ASP A 101 21.16 -18.39 -9.74
C ASP A 101 22.33 -18.54 -8.76
N VAL A 102 22.52 -19.73 -8.16
CA VAL A 102 23.74 -20.06 -7.42
C VAL A 102 24.66 -20.85 -8.34
N ASN A 103 25.47 -20.11 -9.10
CA ASN A 103 26.69 -20.53 -9.82
C ASN A 103 27.07 -22.01 -9.68
N LEU A 104 26.88 -22.80 -10.75
CA LEU A 104 27.67 -24.02 -10.93
C LEU A 104 29.14 -23.60 -11.12
N PRO A 105 30.11 -24.17 -10.37
CA PRO A 105 31.51 -23.94 -10.63
C PRO A 105 31.84 -24.46 -12.03
N ASN A 106 32.45 -23.60 -12.85
CA ASN A 106 32.96 -23.96 -14.15
C ASN A 106 34.06 -25.02 -13.96
N ILE A 107 33.71 -26.30 -14.15
CA ILE A 107 34.66 -27.38 -14.37
C ILE A 107 34.35 -27.94 -15.76
N LEU A 108 35.11 -27.45 -16.74
CA LEU A 108 35.78 -28.22 -17.80
C LEU A 108 36.73 -27.28 -18.56
#